data_AF-A0A174ZAV1-F1
#
_entry.id   AF-A0A174ZAV1-F1
#
_cell.length_a   1.000
_cell.length_b   1.000
_cell.length_c   1.000
_cell.angle_alpha   90.00
_cell.angle_beta   90.00
_cell.angle_gamma   90.00
#
_symmetry.space_group_name_H-M   'P 1'
#
loop_
_entity.id
_entity.type
_entity.pdbx_description
1 polymer ?
#
loop_
_entity_poly.entity_id
_entity_poly.type
_entity_poly.pdbx_seq_one_letter_code
_entity_poly.pdbx_strand_id
1 'polypeptide(L)'
;MKINEKIRTLRIRSRLTQNQTADFLDVTPSFIAQVENGTAALTADMVNRLSALYCVPLEDLISDNEECLQNADDLSGYSVDNLKAIADVSRIALNANFMTRRLKANKVL
;
A
#
# COMPACT_ATOMS: atom_id res chain seq x y z
N MET A 1 4.03 -12.73 -7.69
CA MET A 1 4.96 -11.73 -7.11
C MET A 1 4.83 -11.67 -5.58
N LYS A 2 5.95 -11.75 -4.85
CA LYS A 2 5.95 -11.73 -3.36
C LYS A 2 5.68 -10.32 -2.82
N ILE A 3 5.23 -10.22 -1.57
CA ILE A 3 4.87 -8.92 -0.95
C ILE A 3 6.02 -7.89 -1.00
N ASN A 4 7.27 -8.29 -0.78
CA ASN A 4 8.42 -7.38 -0.86
C ASN A 4 8.59 -6.76 -2.25
N GLU A 5 8.39 -7.57 -3.30
CA GLU A 5 8.45 -7.13 -4.69
C GLU A 5 7.26 -6.21 -5.03
N LYS A 6 6.08 -6.49 -4.47
CA LYS A 6 4.88 -5.63 -4.56
C LYS A 6 5.12 -4.26 -3.93
N ILE A 7 5.66 -4.20 -2.71
CA ILE A 7 5.98 -2.94 -2.04
C ILE A 7 6.98 -2.13 -2.86
N ARG A 8 8.07 -2.75 -3.33
CA ARG A 8 9.05 -2.08 -4.18
C ARG A 8 8.42 -1.54 -5.46
N THR A 9 7.58 -2.35 -6.11
CA THR A 9 6.91 -1.99 -7.37
C THR A 9 5.98 -0.79 -7.17
N LEU A 10 5.13 -0.84 -6.14
CA LEU A 10 4.19 0.23 -5.81
C LEU A 10 4.92 1.52 -5.43
N ARG A 11 5.99 1.43 -4.63
CA ARG A 11 6.81 2.60 -4.29
C ARG A 11 7.37 3.28 -5.54
N ILE A 12 7.97 2.51 -6.44
CA ILE A 12 8.57 3.05 -7.68
C ILE A 12 7.50 3.63 -8.60
N ARG A 13 6.37 2.93 -8.78
CA ARG A 13 5.24 3.43 -9.59
C ARG A 13 4.66 4.72 -9.01
N SER A 14 4.63 4.84 -7.69
CA SER A 14 4.22 6.07 -6.99
C SER A 14 5.29 7.16 -6.95
N ARG A 15 6.46 6.92 -7.56
CA ARG A 15 7.65 7.81 -7.57
C ARG A 15 8.14 8.22 -6.17
N LEU A 16 7.89 7.39 -5.16
CA LEU A 16 8.39 7.63 -3.82
C LEU A 16 9.82 7.12 -3.65
N THR A 17 10.62 7.86 -2.89
CA THR A 17 11.91 7.37 -2.40
C THR A 17 11.72 6.39 -1.23
N GLN A 18 12.76 5.59 -0.93
CA GLN A 18 12.76 4.77 0.28
C GLN A 18 12.67 5.62 1.54
N ASN A 19 13.26 6.83 1.54
CA ASN A 19 13.16 7.79 2.64
C ASN A 19 11.71 8.23 2.88
N GLN A 20 10.99 8.66 1.84
CA GLN A 20 9.58 9.05 1.99
C GLN A 20 8.70 7.91 2.51
N THR A 21 8.98 6.67 2.07
CA THR A 21 8.24 5.49 2.54
C THR A 21 8.60 5.17 4.00
N ALA A 22 9.87 5.34 4.37
CA ALA A 22 10.35 5.16 5.73
C ALA A 22 9.76 6.19 6.69
N ASP A 23 9.79 7.46 6.33
CA ASP A 23 9.20 8.56 7.09
C ASP A 23 7.68 8.36 7.22
N PHE A 24 7.00 7.92 6.16
CA PHE A 24 5.58 7.58 6.21
C PHE A 24 5.28 6.46 7.20
N LEU A 25 6.14 5.45 7.32
CA LEU A 25 5.98 4.31 8.23
C LEU A 25 6.59 4.54 9.63
N ASP A 26 7.26 5.68 9.84
CA ASP A 26 8.01 5.99 11.05
C ASP A 26 9.12 4.96 11.34
N VAL A 27 9.88 4.57 10.30
CA VAL A 27 11.00 3.61 10.34
C VAL A 27 12.25 4.17 9.67
N THR A 28 13.33 3.39 9.61
CA THR A 28 14.57 3.81 8.92
C THR A 28 14.54 3.48 7.42
N PRO A 29 15.19 4.28 6.56
CA PRO A 29 15.33 3.95 5.15
C PRO A 29 16.00 2.59 4.89
N SER A 30 16.96 2.20 5.73
CA SER A 30 17.61 0.89 5.68
C SER A 30 16.62 -0.26 5.90
N PHE A 31 15.62 -0.07 6.77
CA PHE A 31 14.57 -1.07 6.97
C PHE A 31 13.72 -1.24 5.70
N ILE A 32 13.34 -0.15 5.03
CA ILE A 32 12.63 -0.24 3.74
C ILE A 32 13.47 -0.97 2.70
N ALA A 33 14.76 -0.68 2.61
CA ALA A 33 15.65 -1.41 1.69
C ALA A 33 15.72 -2.91 2.01
N GLN A 34 15.80 -3.29 3.29
CA GLN A 34 15.78 -4.69 3.72
C GLN A 34 14.45 -5.38 3.40
N VAL A 35 13.32 -4.70 3.64
CA VAL A 35 11.99 -5.20 3.28
C VAL A 35 11.91 -5.46 1.79
N GLU A 36 12.29 -4.50 0.94
CA GLU A 36 12.24 -4.65 -0.52
C GLU A 36 13.14 -5.79 -1.03
N ASN A 37 14.27 -6.03 -0.36
CA ASN A 37 15.18 -7.14 -0.65
C ASN A 37 14.74 -8.47 -0.02
N GLY A 38 13.64 -8.50 0.74
CA GLY A 38 13.11 -9.70 1.39
C GLY A 38 13.90 -10.17 2.61
N THR A 39 14.76 -9.33 3.19
CA THR A 39 15.58 -9.66 4.37
C THR A 39 15.00 -9.14 5.69
N ALA A 40 13.94 -8.33 5.63
CA ALA A 40 13.15 -7.92 6.80
C ALA A 40 11.65 -8.09 6.52
N ALA A 41 10.88 -8.37 7.58
CA ALA A 41 9.44 -8.52 7.51
C ALA A 41 8.72 -7.24 7.98
N LEU A 42 7.60 -6.93 7.32
CA LEU A 42 6.67 -5.89 7.76
C LEU A 42 5.74 -6.42 8.85
N THR A 43 5.33 -5.56 9.77
CA THR A 43 4.22 -5.88 10.68
C THR A 43 2.88 -5.79 9.94
N ALA A 44 1.83 -6.41 10.49
CA ALA A 44 0.49 -6.30 9.92
C ALA A 44 0.01 -4.84 9.83
N ASP A 45 0.36 -4.00 10.81
CA ASP A 45 0.05 -2.56 10.79
C ASP A 45 0.75 -1.85 9.62
N MET A 46 2.05 -2.11 9.41
CA MET A 46 2.78 -1.52 8.28
C MET A 46 2.19 -1.94 6.93
N VAL A 47 1.79 -3.21 6.77
CA VAL A 47 1.12 -3.68 5.56
C VAL A 47 -0.22 -2.95 5.35
N ASN A 48 -1.02 -2.77 6.40
CA ASN A 48 -2.27 -2.00 6.32
C ASN A 48 -2.02 -0.54 5.94
N ARG A 49 -0.98 0.09 6.50
CA ARG A 49 -0.61 1.48 6.17
C ARG A 49 -0.14 1.61 4.72
N LEU A 50 0.64 0.66 4.20
CA LEU A 50 1.07 0.65 2.80
C LEU A 50 -0.09 0.36 1.83
N SER A 51 -1.00 -0.55 2.19
CA SER A 51 -2.26 -0.78 1.45
C SER A 51 -3.04 0.53 1.30
N ALA A 52 -3.15 1.32 2.38
CA ALA A 52 -3.79 2.62 2.35
C ALA A 52 -3.00 3.65 1.53
N LEU A 53 -1.67 3.77 1.72
CA LEU A 53 -0.83 4.71 0.97
C LEU A 53 -0.94 4.51 -0.54
N TYR A 54 -0.90 3.26 -1.00
CA TYR A 54 -0.95 2.91 -2.42
C TYR A 54 -2.38 2.71 -2.95
N CYS A 55 -3.41 2.88 -2.11
CA CYS A 55 -4.81 2.65 -2.45
C CYS A 55 -5.07 1.25 -3.06
N VAL A 56 -4.38 0.23 -2.56
CA VAL A 56 -4.51 -1.17 -3.01
C VAL A 56 -5.25 -1.98 -1.94
N PRO A 57 -6.30 -2.74 -2.28
CA PRO A 57 -6.97 -3.62 -1.33
C PRO A 57 -5.98 -4.56 -0.62
N LEU A 58 -6.14 -4.77 0.68
CA LEU A 58 -5.22 -5.60 1.46
C LEU A 58 -5.08 -7.01 0.88
N GLU A 59 -6.19 -7.62 0.45
CA GLU A 59 -6.23 -8.94 -0.18
C GLU A 59 -5.38 -9.01 -1.45
N ASP A 60 -5.38 -7.94 -2.26
CA ASP A 60 -4.60 -7.85 -3.48
C ASP A 60 -3.11 -7.66 -3.17
N LEU A 61 -2.80 -6.92 -2.10
CA LEU A 61 -1.43 -6.67 -1.67
C LEU A 61 -0.74 -7.93 -1.14
N ILE A 62 -1.48 -8.79 -0.43
CA ILE A 62 -0.93 -10.02 0.18
C ILE A 62 -1.06 -11.26 -0.69
N SER A 63 -1.90 -11.24 -1.73
CA SER A 63 -2.05 -12.38 -2.65
C SER A 63 -0.78 -12.61 -3.47
N ASP A 64 -0.66 -13.77 -4.11
CA ASP A 64 0.41 -14.00 -5.09
C ASP A 64 0.07 -13.48 -6.51
N ASN A 65 -1.12 -12.88 -6.70
CA ASN A 65 -1.59 -12.41 -8.00
C ASN A 65 -0.82 -11.15 -8.47
N GLU A 66 -0.35 -11.18 -9.71
CA GLU A 66 0.45 -10.13 -10.34
C GLU A 66 -0.38 -9.04 -11.01
N GLU A 67 -1.62 -9.33 -11.39
CA GLU A 67 -2.45 -8.41 -12.18
C GLU A 67 -3.00 -7.22 -11.38
N CYS A 68 -2.92 -7.22 -10.05
CA CYS A 68 -3.63 -6.26 -9.20
C CYS A 68 -2.95 -4.88 -9.03
N LEU A 69 -1.80 -4.60 -9.66
CA LEU A 69 -1.01 -3.39 -9.39
C LEU A 69 -1.05 -2.34 -10.50
N GLN A 70 -2.19 -2.21 -11.19
CA GLN A 70 -2.22 -1.62 -12.53
C GLN A 70 -1.98 -0.10 -12.59
N ASN A 71 -2.16 0.65 -11.50
CA ASN A 71 -1.94 2.10 -11.49
C ASN A 71 -1.47 2.57 -10.11
N ALA A 72 -0.54 3.53 -10.08
CA ALA A 72 -0.19 4.26 -8.87
C ALA A 72 -0.09 5.75 -9.20
N ASP A 73 -0.61 6.60 -8.31
CA ASP A 73 -0.55 8.05 -8.45
C ASP A 73 0.90 8.55 -8.26
N ASP A 74 1.26 9.65 -8.92
CA ASP A 74 2.54 10.32 -8.63
C ASP A 74 2.45 11.00 -7.25
N LEU A 75 3.13 10.41 -6.27
CA LEU A 75 3.14 10.90 -4.89
C LEU A 75 4.44 11.66 -4.55
N SER A 76 5.36 11.82 -5.50
CA SER A 76 6.71 12.34 -5.25
C SER A 76 6.74 13.76 -4.67
N GLY A 77 5.76 14.59 -5.02
CA GLY A 77 5.66 16.00 -4.61
C GLY A 77 4.99 16.26 -3.26
N TYR A 78 4.50 15.22 -2.57
CA TYR A 78 3.79 15.40 -1.30
C TYR A 78 4.73 15.27 -0.08
N SER A 79 4.49 16.11 0.93
CA SER A 79 5.09 15.94 2.25
C SER A 79 4.59 14.68 2.93
N VAL A 80 5.33 14.18 3.93
CA VAL A 80 4.94 12.99 4.70
C VAL A 80 3.56 13.16 5.37
N ASP A 81 3.25 14.35 5.88
CA ASP A 81 1.94 14.64 6.46
C ASP A 81 0.83 14.57 5.41
N ASN A 82 1.07 15.06 4.19
CA ASN A 82 0.12 14.92 3.09
C ASN A 82 -0.02 13.46 2.65
N LEU A 83 1.05 12.67 2.65
CA LEU A 83 0.98 11.22 2.39
C LEU A 83 0.13 10.50 3.45
N LYS A 84 0.25 10.87 4.74
CA LYS A 84 -0.58 10.37 5.82
C LYS A 84 -2.06 10.72 5.59
N ALA A 85 -2.36 11.96 5.23
CA ALA A 85 -3.73 12.39 4.90
C ALA A 85 -4.30 11.65 3.67
N ILE A 86 -3.51 11.46 2.61
CA ILE A 86 -3.91 10.68 1.43
C ILE A 86 -4.23 9.24 1.84
N ALA A 87 -3.38 8.61 2.64
CA ALA A 87 -3.62 7.25 3.12
C ALA A 87 -4.92 7.13 3.95
N ASP A 88 -5.24 8.13 4.77
CA ASP A 88 -6.50 8.15 5.53
C ASP A 88 -7.73 8.22 4.59
N VAL A 89 -7.67 9.03 3.53
CA VAL A 89 -8.73 9.08 2.50
C VAL A 89 -8.83 7.76 1.74
N SER A 90 -7.70 7.19 1.33
CA SER A 90 -7.65 5.88 0.68
C SER A 90 -8.23 4.78 1.55
N ARG A 91 -8.01 4.81 2.87
CA ARG A 91 -8.62 3.85 3.81
C ARG A 91 -10.15 3.94 3.79
N ILE A 92 -10.70 5.15 3.74
CA ILE A 92 -12.16 5.35 3.61
C ILE A 92 -12.66 4.76 2.29
N ALA A 93 -11.97 5.05 1.18
CA ALA A 93 -12.34 4.55 -0.14
C ALA A 93 -12.30 3.02 -0.23
N LEU A 94 -11.23 2.39 0.28
CA LEU A 94 -11.07 0.94 0.32
C LEU A 94 -12.16 0.28 1.18
N ASN A 95 -12.46 0.85 2.35
CA ASN A 95 -13.54 0.35 3.21
C ASN A 95 -14.91 0.47 2.52
N ALA A 96 -15.20 1.59 1.85
CA ALA A 96 -16.44 1.78 1.10
C ALA A 96 -16.57 0.78 -0.06
N ASN A 97 -15.47 0.53 -0.79
CA ASN A 97 -15.42 -0.47 -1.86
C ASN A 97 -15.69 -1.88 -1.31
N PHE A 98 -15.03 -2.25 -0.22
CA PHE A 98 -15.23 -3.52 0.46
C PHE A 98 -16.69 -3.72 0.88
N MET A 99 -17.28 -2.72 1.53
CA MET A 99 -18.69 -2.76 1.93
C MET A 99 -19.64 -2.90 0.72
N THR A 100 -19.36 -2.18 -0.36
CA THR A 100 -20.14 -2.27 -1.61
C THR A 100 -20.05 -3.67 -2.22
N ARG A 101 -18.87 -4.28 -2.27
CA ARG A 101 -18.67 -5.65 -2.78
C ARG A 101 -19.44 -6.66 -1.93
N ARG A 102 -19.39 -6.54 -0.60
CA ARG A 102 -20.17 -7.40 0.33
C ARG A 102 -21.67 -7.28 0.11
N LEU A 103 -22.18 -6.06 -0.07
CA LEU A 103 -23.60 -5.84 -0.33
C LEU A 103 -24.05 -6.46 -1.67
N LYS A 104 -23.22 -6.37 -2.72
CA LYS A 104 -23.50 -7.02 -4.01
C LYS A 104 -23.50 -8.54 -3.92
N ALA A 105 -22.52 -9.13 -3.23
CA ALA A 105 -22.45 -10.57 -3.03
C ALA A 105 -23.68 -11.12 -2.28
N ASN A 106 -24.20 -10.36 -1.30
CA ASN A 106 -25.37 -10.76 -0.52
C ASN A 106 -26.71 -10.57 -1.24
N LYS A 107 -26.77 -9.77 -2.33
CA LYS A 107 -27.99 -9.56 -3.14
C LYS A 107 -28.22 -10.64 -4.20
N VAL A 108 -27.41 -11.71 -4.22
CA VAL A 108 -27.56 -12.86 -5.12
C VAL A 108 -28.48 -13.94 -4.49
N LEU A 109 -29.54 -13.52 -3.78
CA LEU A 109 -30.63 -14.38 -3.28
C LEU A 109 -31.96 -13.89 -3.86
#